data_AF-A0A2Z6N8P2-F1
#
_entry.id   AF-A0A2Z6N8P2-F1
#
_cell.length_a   1.000
_cell.length_b   1.000
_cell.length_c   1.000
_cell.angle_alpha   90.00
_cell.angle_beta   90.00
_cell.angle_gamma   90.00
#
_symmetry.space_group_name_H-M   'P 1'
#
loop_
_entity.id
_entity.type
_entity.pdbx_description
1 polymer ?
#
loop_
_entity_poly.entity_id
_entity_poly.type
_entity_poly.pdbx_seq_one_letter_code
_entity_poly.pdbx_strand_id
1 'polypeptide(L)'
;MKELSQELALLLWNSFGTIAVLLQEVVSIYPNLSPESLTSAQATRVCNVLALLQCVASHPDTKMPFLKANIPLYLYPFLDTTNKLPHFENLRLSCLGVIGALVKVSTKEVISFFLASEIIPLCLRNMEIGKELSKTVATFILQKILLDDDGLACVCARPERLFAVGRILDMVLENLENQPSNCLLKLLIPCYSRLSQNRWVGNALRSSLPNVFGNPNFINSLRGDPTTWMWAQQLYDNVRDNRVHRGGGSNDIVGSSTSASE
;
A
#
# COMPACT_ATOMS: atom_id res chain seq x y z
N MET A 1 7.68 4.40 -27.92
CA MET A 1 6.88 4.98 -26.82
C MET A 1 7.63 4.95 -25.47
N LYS A 2 8.24 3.83 -25.07
CA LYS A 2 9.14 3.77 -23.88
C LYS A 2 10.36 4.69 -24.00
N GLU A 3 11.06 4.69 -25.12
CA GLU A 3 12.24 5.55 -25.34
C GLU A 3 11.89 7.04 -25.25
N LEU A 4 10.83 7.48 -25.96
CA LEU A 4 10.32 8.85 -25.89
C LEU A 4 9.95 9.27 -24.44
N SER A 5 9.39 8.36 -23.65
CA SER A 5 9.08 8.63 -22.24
C SER A 5 10.31 8.71 -21.35
N GLN A 6 11.40 8.00 -21.69
CA GLN A 6 12.66 8.06 -20.96
C GLN A 6 13.41 9.37 -21.26
N GLU A 7 13.50 9.75 -22.53
CA GLU A 7 14.08 11.04 -22.93
C GLU A 7 13.32 12.21 -22.32
N LEU A 8 11.98 12.16 -22.33
CA LEU A 8 11.15 13.21 -21.73
C LEU A 8 11.43 13.41 -20.24
N ALA A 9 11.60 12.33 -19.47
CA ALA A 9 11.90 12.45 -18.03
C ALA A 9 13.20 13.20 -17.77
N LEU A 10 14.26 12.90 -18.52
CA LEU A 10 15.55 13.58 -18.43
C LEU A 10 15.46 15.04 -18.90
N LEU A 11 14.73 15.31 -19.99
CA LEU A 11 14.51 16.67 -20.47
C LEU A 11 13.76 17.52 -19.43
N LEU A 12 12.69 16.99 -18.84
CA LEU A 12 11.90 17.68 -17.82
C LEU A 12 12.74 17.97 -16.56
N TRP A 13 13.56 17.03 -16.13
CA TRP A 13 14.37 17.17 -14.91
C TRP A 13 15.53 18.14 -15.09
N ASN A 14 16.22 18.09 -16.24
CA ASN A 14 17.43 18.88 -16.47
C ASN A 14 17.15 20.27 -17.08
N SER A 15 15.94 20.53 -17.56
CA SER A 15 15.55 21.84 -18.07
C SER A 15 15.39 22.85 -16.93
N PHE A 16 16.02 24.01 -17.08
CA PHE A 16 16.01 25.07 -16.07
C PHE A 16 14.58 25.51 -15.72
N GLY A 17 14.24 25.46 -14.43
CA GLY A 17 12.95 25.92 -13.91
C GLY A 17 11.75 25.01 -14.19
N THR A 18 11.88 23.96 -15.01
CA THR A 18 10.74 23.12 -15.40
C THR A 18 10.07 22.44 -14.21
N ILE A 19 10.82 21.77 -13.34
CA ILE A 19 10.26 21.14 -12.13
C ILE A 19 9.63 22.18 -11.20
N ALA A 20 10.22 23.37 -11.09
CA ALA A 20 9.65 24.45 -10.27
C ALA A 20 8.30 24.93 -10.81
N VAL A 21 8.15 25.07 -12.13
CA VAL A 21 6.87 25.41 -12.77
C VAL A 21 5.83 24.30 -12.58
N LEU A 22 6.22 23.04 -12.72
CA LEU A 22 5.31 21.90 -12.45
C LEU A 22 4.84 21.90 -10.99
N LEU A 23 5.73 22.19 -10.04
CA LEU A 23 5.37 22.33 -8.62
C LEU A 23 4.48 23.55 -8.36
N GLN A 24 4.71 24.66 -9.05
CA GLN A 24 3.84 25.85 -8.95
C GLN A 24 2.41 25.52 -9.40
N GLU A 25 2.24 24.75 -10.46
CA GLU A 25 0.93 24.27 -10.90
C GLU A 25 0.26 23.40 -9.84
N VAL A 26 0.99 22.50 -9.18
CA VAL A 26 0.49 21.70 -8.05
C VAL A 26 0.04 22.60 -6.89
N VAL A 27 0.90 23.50 -6.42
CA VAL A 27 0.60 24.37 -5.27
C VAL A 27 -0.55 25.33 -5.57
N SER A 28 -0.75 25.74 -6.83
CA SER A 28 -1.86 26.61 -7.23
C SER A 28 -3.25 26.02 -6.96
N ILE A 29 -3.34 24.69 -6.79
CA ILE A 29 -4.59 23.99 -6.50
C ILE A 29 -4.95 24.03 -5.02
N TYR A 30 -3.98 24.20 -4.11
CA TYR A 30 -4.19 24.10 -2.66
C TYR A 30 -5.35 24.98 -2.12
N PRO A 31 -5.54 26.22 -2.57
CA PRO A 31 -6.66 27.05 -2.11
C PRO A 31 -8.04 26.47 -2.42
N ASN A 32 -8.15 25.56 -3.40
CA ASN A 32 -9.41 24.93 -3.83
C ASN A 32 -9.65 23.57 -3.14
N LEU A 33 -8.78 23.17 -2.21
CA LEU A 33 -8.96 21.97 -1.39
C LEU A 33 -9.78 22.26 -0.13
N SER A 34 -9.77 23.52 0.35
CA SER A 34 -10.54 23.97 1.50
C SER A 34 -10.95 25.45 1.35
N PRO A 35 -12.23 25.75 1.05
CA PRO A 35 -13.31 24.81 0.75
C PRO A 35 -13.06 24.01 -0.54
N GLU A 36 -13.69 22.84 -0.68
CA GLU A 36 -13.54 21.93 -1.83
C GLU A 36 -14.20 22.48 -3.11
N SER A 37 -13.62 23.55 -3.68
CA SER A 37 -14.13 24.30 -4.84
C SER A 37 -13.44 23.97 -6.16
N LEU A 38 -12.65 22.88 -6.20
CA LEU A 38 -11.90 22.45 -7.37
C LEU A 38 -12.81 22.21 -8.58
N THR A 39 -12.53 22.90 -9.69
CA THR A 39 -13.27 22.68 -10.94
C THR A 39 -12.71 21.52 -11.76
N SER A 40 -13.53 20.96 -12.65
CA SER A 40 -13.09 19.90 -13.59
C SER A 40 -11.93 20.34 -14.49
N ALA A 41 -11.92 21.61 -14.93
CA ALA A 41 -10.85 22.16 -15.77
C ALA A 41 -9.52 22.27 -15.01
N GLN A 42 -9.55 22.77 -13.77
CA GLN A 42 -8.38 22.83 -12.90
C GLN A 42 -7.83 21.43 -12.60
N ALA A 43 -8.71 20.47 -12.26
CA ALA A 43 -8.33 19.10 -12.02
C ALA A 43 -7.66 18.45 -13.25
N THR A 44 -8.24 18.64 -14.44
CA THR A 44 -7.65 18.12 -15.69
C THR A 44 -6.25 18.69 -15.94
N ARG A 45 -6.07 20.01 -15.74
CA ARG A 45 -4.78 20.68 -15.90
C ARG A 45 -3.72 20.13 -14.94
N VAL A 46 -4.03 20.04 -13.65
CA VAL A 46 -3.07 19.51 -12.68
C VAL A 46 -2.82 18.02 -12.88
N CYS A 47 -3.81 17.23 -13.32
CA CYS A 47 -3.58 15.81 -13.66
C CYS A 47 -2.59 15.63 -14.81
N ASN A 48 -2.58 16.52 -15.80
CA ASN A 48 -1.56 16.51 -16.86
C ASN A 48 -0.16 16.80 -16.30
N VAL A 49 -0.05 17.73 -15.36
CA VAL A 49 1.21 18.01 -14.62
C VAL A 49 1.65 16.79 -13.82
N LEU A 50 0.73 16.13 -13.12
CA LEU A 50 1.01 14.90 -12.37
C LEU A 50 1.47 13.77 -13.29
N ALA A 51 0.97 13.67 -14.52
CA ALA A 51 1.46 12.69 -15.49
C ALA A 51 2.93 12.95 -15.88
N LEU A 52 3.33 14.22 -16.06
CA LEU A 52 4.73 14.57 -16.30
C LEU A 52 5.62 14.26 -15.10
N LEU A 53 5.15 14.57 -13.88
CA LEU A 53 5.86 14.20 -12.64
C LEU A 53 5.95 12.68 -12.48
N GLN A 54 4.94 11.92 -12.90
CA GLN A 54 4.99 10.45 -12.92
C GLN A 54 6.05 9.93 -13.90
N CYS A 55 6.21 10.55 -15.07
CA CYS A 55 7.29 10.22 -16.00
C CYS A 55 8.66 10.38 -15.32
N VAL A 56 8.91 11.53 -14.68
CA VAL A 56 10.15 11.81 -13.95
C VAL A 56 10.35 10.83 -12.79
N ALA A 57 9.31 10.53 -12.01
CA ALA A 57 9.36 9.58 -10.90
C ALA A 57 9.64 8.13 -11.34
N SER A 58 9.28 7.77 -12.57
CA SER A 58 9.45 6.43 -13.12
C SER A 58 10.83 6.17 -13.74
N HIS A 59 11.58 7.22 -14.05
CA HIS A 59 12.88 7.10 -14.72
C HIS A 59 14.01 6.83 -13.72
N PRO A 60 14.90 5.85 -13.97
CA PRO A 60 15.90 5.41 -13.00
C PRO A 60 16.82 6.54 -12.51
N ASP A 61 17.24 7.42 -13.41
CA ASP A 61 18.23 8.46 -13.09
C ASP A 61 17.63 9.68 -12.37
N THR A 62 16.33 9.94 -12.53
CA THR A 62 15.66 11.11 -11.95
C THR A 62 14.82 10.75 -10.72
N LYS A 63 14.46 9.47 -10.55
CA LYS A 63 13.67 8.98 -9.42
C LYS A 63 14.25 9.35 -8.06
N MET A 64 15.53 9.08 -7.82
CA MET A 64 16.16 9.37 -6.52
C MET A 64 16.34 10.87 -6.29
N PRO A 65 16.79 11.68 -7.27
CA PRO A 65 16.75 13.14 -7.17
C PRO A 65 15.33 13.69 -6.88
N PHE A 66 14.31 13.16 -7.54
CA PHE A 66 12.90 13.53 -7.31
C PHE A 66 12.46 13.26 -5.86
N LEU A 67 12.83 12.09 -5.32
CA LEU A 67 12.58 11.71 -3.93
C LEU A 67 13.32 12.62 -2.95
N LYS A 68 14.63 12.85 -3.18
CA LYS A 68 15.49 13.68 -2.32
C LYS A 68 15.09 15.16 -2.32
N ALA A 69 14.45 15.62 -3.39
CA ALA A 69 13.84 16.94 -3.47
C ALA A 69 12.50 17.05 -2.72
N ASN A 70 12.05 16.00 -2.03
CA ASN A 70 10.79 15.94 -1.28
C ASN A 70 9.53 16.24 -2.13
N ILE A 71 9.62 16.10 -3.46
CA ILE A 71 8.50 16.37 -4.38
C ILE A 71 7.24 15.56 -4.04
N PRO A 72 7.32 14.26 -3.63
CA PRO A 72 6.12 13.50 -3.27
C PRO A 72 5.25 14.16 -2.19
N LEU A 73 5.85 14.92 -1.27
CA LEU A 73 5.14 15.55 -0.16
C LEU A 73 4.15 16.63 -0.63
N TYR A 74 4.43 17.28 -1.77
CA TYR A 74 3.51 18.24 -2.39
C TYR A 74 2.19 17.59 -2.86
N LEU A 75 2.15 16.25 -2.98
CA LEU A 75 0.97 15.52 -3.45
C LEU A 75 0.07 15.07 -2.29
N TYR A 76 0.54 15.13 -1.05
CA TYR A 76 -0.18 14.60 0.10
C TYR A 76 -1.48 15.36 0.41
N PRO A 77 -1.54 16.70 0.29
CA PRO A 77 -2.81 17.43 0.43
C PRO A 77 -3.90 16.93 -0.53
N PHE A 78 -3.53 16.48 -1.73
CA PHE A 78 -4.48 15.92 -2.70
C PHE A 78 -4.98 14.54 -2.27
N LEU A 79 -4.07 13.67 -1.79
CA LEU A 79 -4.41 12.34 -1.29
C LEU A 79 -5.28 12.37 -0.04
N ASP A 80 -5.22 13.44 0.74
CA ASP A 80 -6.01 13.62 1.96
C ASP A 80 -7.45 14.07 1.69
N THR A 81 -7.75 14.58 0.48
CA THR A 81 -9.13 15.00 0.12
C THR A 81 -10.14 13.86 0.27
N THR A 82 -11.35 14.18 0.72
CA THR A 82 -12.42 13.20 0.93
C THR A 82 -13.58 13.31 -0.06
N ASN A 83 -13.61 14.38 -0.86
CA ASN A 83 -14.64 14.58 -1.86
C ASN A 83 -14.68 13.45 -2.90
N LYS A 84 -15.87 12.90 -3.13
CA LYS A 84 -16.11 11.79 -4.06
C LYS A 84 -16.48 12.23 -5.47
N LEU A 85 -16.50 13.54 -5.74
CA LEU A 85 -16.74 14.07 -7.09
C LEU A 85 -15.66 13.55 -8.07
N PRO A 86 -16.02 13.32 -9.35
CA PRO A 86 -15.12 12.68 -10.31
C PRO A 86 -13.75 13.36 -10.46
N HIS A 87 -13.70 14.70 -10.38
CA HIS A 87 -12.46 15.45 -10.54
C HIS A 87 -11.52 15.32 -9.32
N PHE A 88 -12.05 15.21 -8.09
CA PHE A 88 -11.24 14.89 -6.91
C PHE A 88 -10.76 13.43 -6.94
N GLU A 89 -11.58 12.53 -7.45
CA GLU A 89 -11.20 11.11 -7.55
C GLU A 89 -10.11 10.91 -8.62
N ASN A 90 -10.19 11.61 -9.75
CA ASN A 90 -9.13 11.63 -10.75
C ASN A 90 -7.84 12.26 -10.20
N LEU A 91 -7.95 13.35 -9.43
CA LEU A 91 -6.81 13.98 -8.79
C LEU A 91 -6.07 13.01 -7.85
N ARG A 92 -6.82 12.32 -6.97
CA ARG A 92 -6.28 11.31 -6.06
C ARG A 92 -5.63 10.16 -6.82
N LEU A 93 -6.29 9.63 -7.86
CA LEU A 93 -5.74 8.57 -8.70
C LEU A 93 -4.43 8.98 -9.39
N SER A 94 -4.36 10.20 -9.96
CA SER A 94 -3.13 10.71 -10.58
C SER A 94 -1.98 10.84 -9.57
N CYS A 95 -2.26 11.29 -8.34
CA CYS A 95 -1.26 11.35 -7.28
C CYS A 95 -0.76 9.96 -6.88
N LEU A 96 -1.68 9.01 -6.67
CA LEU A 96 -1.35 7.61 -6.40
C LEU A 96 -0.50 7.03 -7.54
N GLY A 97 -0.73 7.43 -8.79
CA GLY A 97 0.09 7.04 -9.94
C GLY A 97 1.55 7.47 -9.81
N VAL A 98 1.81 8.71 -9.36
CA VAL A 98 3.18 9.20 -9.10
C VAL A 98 3.83 8.40 -7.97
N ILE A 99 3.14 8.21 -6.83
CA ILE A 99 3.66 7.44 -5.69
C ILE A 99 3.90 5.98 -6.08
N GLY A 100 2.97 5.38 -6.83
CA GLY A 100 3.05 4.03 -7.37
C GLY A 100 4.28 3.84 -8.26
N ALA A 101 4.64 4.83 -9.08
CA ALA A 101 5.85 4.79 -9.89
C ALA A 101 7.12 4.75 -9.02
N LEU A 102 7.15 5.51 -7.93
CA LEU A 102 8.29 5.52 -6.99
C LEU A 102 8.45 4.18 -6.27
N VAL A 103 7.38 3.53 -5.85
CA VAL A 103 7.47 2.25 -5.12
C VAL A 103 7.53 1.01 -6.03
N LYS A 104 7.32 1.16 -7.35
CA LYS A 104 7.29 0.03 -8.29
C LYS A 104 8.57 -0.81 -8.25
N VAL A 105 9.72 -0.13 -8.29
CA VAL A 105 11.07 -0.70 -8.12
C VAL A 105 11.67 -0.08 -6.85
N SER A 106 11.15 -0.47 -5.69
CA SER A 106 11.52 0.12 -4.40
C SER A 106 12.89 -0.35 -3.93
N THR A 107 13.68 0.61 -3.42
CA THR A 107 14.88 0.34 -2.60
C THR A 107 14.54 0.62 -1.15
N LYS A 108 15.39 0.19 -0.21
CA LYS A 108 15.22 0.52 1.22
C LYS A 108 15.07 2.03 1.44
N GLU A 109 15.88 2.85 0.77
CA GLU A 109 15.83 4.31 0.87
C GLU A 109 14.46 4.88 0.46
N VAL A 110 13.84 4.34 -0.60
CA VAL A 110 12.48 4.74 -1.03
C VAL A 110 11.44 4.39 0.04
N ILE A 111 11.51 3.18 0.60
CA ILE A 111 10.57 2.75 1.64
C ILE A 111 10.77 3.58 2.91
N SER A 112 12.01 3.79 3.37
CA SER A 112 12.30 4.60 4.55
C SER A 112 11.77 6.03 4.43
N PHE A 113 11.89 6.66 3.25
CA PHE A 113 11.28 7.97 3.00
C PHE A 113 9.77 7.95 3.25
N PHE A 114 9.08 6.98 2.67
CA PHE A 114 7.62 6.87 2.76
C PHE A 114 7.12 6.50 4.16
N LEU A 115 7.90 5.73 4.92
CA LEU A 115 7.60 5.44 6.32
C LEU A 115 7.75 6.69 7.20
N ALA A 116 8.74 7.53 6.91
CA ALA A 116 8.96 8.78 7.64
C ALA A 116 7.90 9.85 7.32
N SER A 117 7.22 9.77 6.18
CA SER A 117 6.26 10.78 5.73
C SER A 117 4.78 10.42 5.95
N GLU A 118 4.45 9.31 6.60
CA GLU A 118 3.06 8.87 6.84
C GLU A 118 2.24 8.55 5.57
N ILE A 119 2.84 7.88 4.58
CA ILE A 119 2.08 7.45 3.38
C ILE A 119 0.97 6.42 3.69
N ILE A 120 1.15 5.61 4.74
CA ILE A 120 0.25 4.48 5.05
C ILE A 120 -1.19 4.97 5.32
N PRO A 121 -1.44 5.93 6.24
CA PRO A 121 -2.78 6.52 6.42
C PRO A 121 -3.42 7.03 5.12
N LEU A 122 -2.65 7.66 4.24
CA LEU A 122 -3.14 8.18 2.96
C LEU A 122 -3.56 7.05 2.01
N CYS A 123 -2.79 5.97 1.94
CA CYS A 123 -3.16 4.77 1.19
C CYS A 123 -4.45 4.15 1.74
N LEU A 124 -4.53 3.98 3.06
CA LEU A 124 -5.71 3.39 3.72
C LEU A 124 -6.98 4.22 3.44
N ARG A 125 -6.91 5.55 3.52
CA ARG A 125 -8.03 6.43 3.17
C ARG A 125 -8.48 6.21 1.72
N ASN A 126 -7.54 6.19 0.78
CA ASN A 126 -7.87 6.01 -0.64
C ASN A 126 -8.37 4.60 -0.97
N MET A 127 -7.95 3.57 -0.22
CA MET A 127 -8.54 2.23 -0.28
C MET A 127 -9.97 2.20 0.25
N GLU A 128 -10.28 3.01 1.27
CA GLU A 128 -11.63 3.10 1.87
C GLU A 128 -12.62 3.81 0.94
N ILE A 129 -12.29 5.04 0.50
CA ILE A 129 -13.24 5.91 -0.21
C ILE A 129 -13.12 5.87 -1.74
N GLY A 130 -12.00 5.37 -2.27
CA GLY A 130 -11.68 5.43 -3.69
C GLY A 130 -12.52 4.50 -4.57
N LYS A 131 -12.49 4.75 -5.89
CA LYS A 131 -12.99 3.79 -6.90
C LYS A 131 -12.00 2.66 -7.12
N GLU A 132 -12.39 1.62 -7.86
CA GLU A 132 -11.58 0.40 -8.08
C GLU A 132 -10.12 0.69 -8.45
N LEU A 133 -9.87 1.61 -9.39
CA LEU A 133 -8.50 1.98 -9.78
C LEU A 133 -7.72 2.64 -8.63
N SER A 134 -8.31 3.61 -7.91
CA SER A 134 -7.67 4.24 -6.74
C SER A 134 -7.37 3.20 -5.66
N LYS A 135 -8.32 2.30 -5.38
CA LYS A 135 -8.12 1.18 -4.44
C LYS A 135 -6.98 0.28 -4.88
N THR A 136 -6.90 -0.03 -6.17
CA THR A 136 -5.86 -0.90 -6.75
C THR A 136 -4.47 -0.28 -6.57
N VAL A 137 -4.29 0.98 -6.95
CA VAL A 137 -2.99 1.65 -6.84
C VAL A 137 -2.59 1.88 -5.38
N ALA A 138 -3.53 2.26 -4.51
CA ALA A 138 -3.28 2.42 -3.08
C ALA A 138 -2.92 1.09 -2.40
N THR A 139 -3.62 -0.01 -2.74
CA THR A 139 -3.30 -1.36 -2.25
C THR A 139 -1.92 -1.79 -2.75
N PHE A 140 -1.57 -1.48 -3.99
CA PHE A 140 -0.24 -1.76 -4.54
C PHE A 140 0.87 -1.02 -3.77
N ILE A 141 0.67 0.25 -3.42
CA ILE A 141 1.63 1.02 -2.62
C ILE A 141 1.78 0.40 -1.23
N LEU A 142 0.66 0.11 -0.55
CA LEU A 142 0.67 -0.54 0.76
C LEU A 142 1.35 -1.91 0.71
N GLN A 143 1.08 -2.70 -0.32
CA GLN A 143 1.73 -3.99 -0.55
C GLN A 143 3.26 -3.83 -0.62
N LYS A 144 3.76 -2.87 -1.41
CA LYS A 144 5.20 -2.63 -1.53
C LYS A 144 5.85 -2.27 -0.19
N ILE A 145 5.14 -1.56 0.67
CA ILE A 145 5.59 -1.24 2.03
C ILE A 145 5.59 -2.50 2.91
N LEU A 146 4.53 -3.31 2.89
CA LEU A 146 4.43 -4.53 3.70
C LEU A 146 5.41 -5.63 3.28
N LEU A 147 5.81 -5.65 2.01
CA LEU A 147 6.83 -6.57 1.51
C LEU A 147 8.24 -6.24 2.03
N ASP A 148 8.48 -4.99 2.44
CA ASP A 148 9.71 -4.57 3.11
C ASP A 148 9.65 -4.90 4.62
N ASP A 149 10.78 -5.24 5.22
CA ASP A 149 10.84 -5.63 6.64
C ASP A 149 10.64 -4.44 7.58
N ASP A 150 11.21 -3.27 7.25
CA ASP A 150 11.04 -2.04 8.05
C ASP A 150 9.60 -1.54 7.93
N GLY A 151 9.00 -1.70 6.74
CA GLY A 151 7.59 -1.37 6.52
C GLY A 151 6.63 -2.27 7.30
N LEU A 152 6.85 -3.59 7.30
CA LEU A 152 6.08 -4.52 8.11
C LEU A 152 6.24 -4.23 9.61
N ALA A 153 7.47 -3.97 10.07
CA ALA A 153 7.74 -3.60 11.45
C ALA A 153 7.02 -2.30 11.84
N CYS A 154 7.00 -1.29 10.97
CA CYS A 154 6.31 -0.02 11.22
C CYS A 154 4.79 -0.19 11.41
N VAL A 155 4.16 -1.07 10.64
CA VAL A 155 2.73 -1.43 10.78
C VAL A 155 2.50 -2.22 12.06
N CYS A 156 3.38 -3.17 12.38
CA CYS A 156 3.25 -4.03 13.57
C CYS A 156 3.70 -3.34 14.87
N ALA A 157 4.35 -2.17 14.81
CA ALA A 157 4.89 -1.49 15.98
C ALA A 157 3.83 -1.07 16.99
N ARG A 158 2.59 -0.82 16.53
CA ARG A 158 1.47 -0.42 17.37
C ARG A 158 0.20 -1.18 16.97
N PRO A 159 -0.58 -1.70 17.93
CA PRO A 159 -1.82 -2.40 17.63
C PRO A 159 -2.77 -1.56 16.77
N GLU A 160 -2.91 -0.26 17.05
CA GLU A 160 -3.83 0.61 16.32
C GLU A 160 -3.52 0.68 14.81
N ARG A 161 -2.23 0.67 14.43
CA ARG A 161 -1.81 0.69 13.03
C ARG A 161 -2.14 -0.62 12.34
N LEU A 162 -1.85 -1.73 13.02
CA LEU A 162 -2.16 -3.07 12.53
C LEU A 162 -3.67 -3.28 12.34
N PHE A 163 -4.47 -2.85 13.31
CA PHE A 163 -5.94 -2.91 13.23
C PHE A 163 -6.48 -2.05 12.08
N ALA A 164 -5.95 -0.83 11.90
CA ALA A 164 -6.36 0.03 10.80
C ALA A 164 -6.07 -0.60 9.43
N VAL A 165 -4.88 -1.19 9.25
CA VAL A 165 -4.52 -1.91 8.02
C VAL A 165 -5.42 -3.13 7.82
N GLY A 166 -5.59 -3.97 8.84
CA GLY A 166 -6.44 -5.17 8.78
C GLY A 166 -7.88 -4.84 8.38
N ARG A 167 -8.51 -3.87 9.07
CA ARG A 167 -9.88 -3.43 8.79
C ARG A 167 -10.09 -3.02 7.34
N ILE A 168 -9.16 -2.25 6.77
CA ILE A 168 -9.28 -1.77 5.39
C ILE A 168 -9.03 -2.89 4.39
N LEU A 169 -8.09 -3.81 4.65
CA LEU A 169 -7.88 -4.98 3.80
C LEU A 169 -9.13 -5.87 3.77
N ASP A 170 -9.73 -6.13 4.94
CA ASP A 170 -10.96 -6.91 5.06
C ASP A 170 -12.12 -6.23 4.30
N MET A 171 -12.29 -4.91 4.48
CA MET A 171 -13.28 -4.13 3.73
C MET A 171 -13.06 -4.20 2.20
N VAL A 172 -11.82 -4.11 1.72
CA VAL A 172 -11.54 -4.25 0.28
C VAL A 172 -11.86 -5.67 -0.18
N LEU A 173 -11.55 -6.69 0.62
CA LEU A 173 -11.80 -8.08 0.29
C LEU A 173 -13.30 -8.45 0.26
N GLU A 174 -14.08 -7.97 1.22
CA GLU A 174 -15.55 -8.12 1.24
C GLU A 174 -16.19 -7.49 0.00
N ASN A 175 -15.69 -6.35 -0.46
CA ASN A 175 -16.16 -5.72 -1.70
C ASN A 175 -15.92 -6.61 -2.93
N LEU A 176 -14.88 -7.46 -2.91
CA LEU A 176 -14.55 -8.36 -4.02
C LEU A 176 -15.49 -9.56 -4.12
N GLU A 177 -16.21 -9.92 -3.05
CA GLU A 177 -17.26 -10.95 -3.10
C GLU A 177 -18.44 -10.49 -3.97
N ASN A 178 -18.75 -9.18 -3.93
CA ASN A 178 -19.82 -8.59 -4.73
C ASN A 178 -19.35 -8.21 -6.15
N GLN A 179 -18.11 -7.74 -6.29
CA GLN A 179 -17.52 -7.33 -7.58
C GLN A 179 -16.11 -7.90 -7.72
N PRO A 180 -15.95 -9.06 -8.39
CA PRO A 180 -14.66 -9.74 -8.44
C PRO A 180 -13.64 -8.94 -9.26
N SER A 181 -12.49 -8.64 -8.66
CA SER A 181 -11.35 -8.01 -9.33
C SER A 181 -10.07 -8.82 -9.10
N ASN A 182 -9.62 -9.52 -10.13
CA ASN A 182 -8.40 -10.34 -10.09
C ASN A 182 -7.16 -9.50 -9.76
N CYS A 183 -7.13 -8.22 -10.15
CA CYS A 183 -5.99 -7.34 -9.87
C CYS A 183 -5.86 -7.07 -8.37
N LEU A 184 -6.96 -6.67 -7.72
CA LEU A 184 -6.98 -6.43 -6.28
C LEU A 184 -6.68 -7.69 -5.48
N LEU A 185 -7.25 -8.84 -5.85
CA LEU A 185 -6.98 -10.09 -5.15
C LEU A 185 -5.49 -10.47 -5.16
N LYS A 186 -4.82 -10.32 -6.32
CA LYS A 186 -3.38 -10.55 -6.43
C LYS A 186 -2.55 -9.58 -5.58
N LEU A 187 -3.08 -8.38 -5.31
CA LEU A 187 -2.43 -7.42 -4.43
C LEU A 187 -2.65 -7.74 -2.94
N LEU A 188 -3.83 -8.25 -2.58
CA LEU A 188 -4.17 -8.57 -1.19
C LEU A 188 -3.44 -9.80 -0.66
N ILE A 189 -3.24 -10.85 -1.48
CA ILE A 189 -2.59 -12.09 -1.01
C ILE A 189 -1.23 -11.81 -0.33
N PRO A 190 -0.28 -11.08 -0.96
CA PRO A 190 1.00 -10.81 -0.32
C PRO A 190 0.88 -9.95 0.94
N CYS A 191 -0.10 -9.04 1.00
CA CYS A 191 -0.37 -8.25 2.22
C CYS A 191 -0.76 -9.16 3.39
N TYR A 192 -1.75 -10.04 3.20
CA TYR A 192 -2.15 -11.00 4.23
C TYR A 192 -1.03 -11.98 4.58
N SER A 193 -0.29 -12.46 3.58
CA SER A 193 0.85 -13.36 3.77
C SER A 193 1.92 -12.72 4.67
N ARG A 194 2.30 -11.46 4.40
CA ARG A 194 3.24 -10.72 5.25
C ARG A 194 2.70 -10.44 6.64
N LEU A 195 1.45 -9.98 6.76
CA LEU A 195 0.84 -9.71 8.07
C LEU A 195 0.71 -10.99 8.91
N SER A 196 0.45 -12.14 8.30
CA SER A 196 0.32 -13.43 9.00
C SER A 196 1.62 -13.93 9.65
N GLN A 197 2.77 -13.34 9.31
CA GLN A 197 4.04 -13.59 10.00
C GLN A 197 4.00 -13.04 11.44
N ASN A 198 3.15 -12.05 11.72
CA ASN A 198 2.81 -11.66 13.08
C ASN A 198 1.92 -12.72 13.71
N ARG A 199 2.37 -13.32 14.81
CA ARG A 199 1.66 -14.41 15.51
C ARG A 199 0.21 -14.07 15.86
N TRP A 200 -0.06 -12.83 16.27
CA TRP A 200 -1.42 -12.42 16.62
C TRP A 200 -2.34 -12.44 15.39
N VAL A 201 -1.88 -11.89 14.26
CA VAL A 201 -2.63 -11.89 12.99
C VAL A 201 -2.80 -13.31 12.46
N GLY A 202 -1.73 -14.11 12.44
CA GLY A 202 -1.78 -15.49 11.97
C GLY A 202 -2.79 -16.33 12.75
N ASN A 203 -2.91 -16.11 14.07
CA ASN A 203 -3.93 -16.73 14.90
C ASN A 203 -5.35 -16.24 14.61
N ALA A 204 -5.55 -14.93 14.38
CA ALA A 204 -6.86 -14.39 14.01
C ALA A 204 -7.34 -14.94 12.66
N LEU A 205 -6.46 -14.94 11.65
CA LEU A 205 -6.72 -15.50 10.32
C LEU A 205 -7.01 -17.01 10.35
N ARG A 206 -6.62 -17.74 11.40
CA ARG A 206 -7.01 -19.15 11.55
C ARG A 206 -8.51 -19.32 11.72
N SER A 207 -9.15 -18.43 12.47
CA SER A 207 -10.60 -18.47 12.73
C SER A 207 -11.43 -17.71 11.69
N SER A 208 -10.81 -16.77 10.98
CA SER A 208 -11.51 -15.83 10.10
C SER A 208 -10.86 -15.72 8.72
N LEU A 209 -10.21 -16.78 8.21
CA LEU A 209 -9.66 -16.74 6.85
C LEU A 209 -10.83 -16.51 5.88
N PRO A 210 -10.81 -15.42 5.10
CA PRO A 210 -11.91 -15.08 4.22
C PRO A 210 -12.21 -16.19 3.20
N ASN A 211 -13.50 -16.47 2.97
CA ASN A 211 -13.97 -17.56 2.11
C ASN A 211 -13.44 -17.46 0.67
N VAL A 212 -13.12 -16.25 0.21
CA VAL A 212 -12.51 -15.97 -1.09
C VAL A 212 -11.23 -16.78 -1.30
N PHE A 213 -10.41 -16.98 -0.26
CA PHE A 213 -9.18 -17.79 -0.35
C PHE A 213 -9.46 -19.30 -0.47
N GLY A 214 -10.68 -19.76 -0.21
CA GLY A 214 -11.12 -21.14 -0.44
C GLY A 214 -11.78 -21.37 -1.79
N ASN A 215 -12.04 -20.32 -2.59
CA ASN A 215 -12.80 -20.43 -3.83
C ASN A 215 -11.98 -21.15 -4.93
N PRO A 216 -12.48 -22.28 -5.50
CA PRO A 216 -11.76 -23.03 -6.53
C PRO A 216 -11.43 -22.23 -7.78
N ASN A 217 -12.33 -21.34 -8.21
CA ASN A 217 -12.12 -20.49 -9.39
C ASN A 217 -10.98 -19.50 -9.15
N PHE A 218 -10.87 -19.00 -7.92
CA PHE A 218 -9.77 -18.14 -7.53
C PHE A 218 -8.45 -18.90 -7.45
N ILE A 219 -8.42 -20.05 -6.78
CA ILE A 219 -7.23 -20.90 -6.69
C ILE A 219 -6.71 -21.26 -8.10
N ASN A 220 -7.61 -21.54 -9.03
CA ASN A 220 -7.25 -21.82 -10.42
C ASN A 220 -6.65 -20.59 -11.14
N SER A 221 -7.17 -19.38 -10.89
CA SER A 221 -6.63 -18.15 -11.48
C SER A 221 -5.24 -17.79 -10.93
N LEU A 222 -4.93 -18.19 -9.69
CA LEU A 222 -3.61 -18.00 -9.09
C LEU A 222 -2.52 -18.88 -9.72
N ARG A 223 -2.85 -20.09 -10.20
CA ARG A 223 -1.86 -20.99 -10.81
C ARG A 223 -1.19 -20.42 -12.06
N GLY A 224 -1.86 -19.50 -12.76
CA GLY A 224 -1.28 -18.78 -13.90
C GLY A 224 -0.26 -17.69 -13.51
N ASP A 225 -0.06 -17.43 -12.21
CA ASP A 225 0.84 -16.40 -11.68
C ASP A 225 1.71 -16.99 -10.56
N PRO A 226 2.91 -17.50 -10.89
CA PRO A 226 3.78 -18.18 -9.93
C PRO A 226 4.12 -17.34 -8.70
N THR A 227 4.24 -16.02 -8.87
CA THR A 227 4.60 -15.11 -7.76
C THR A 227 3.45 -15.02 -6.78
N THR A 228 2.24 -14.78 -7.26
CA THR A 228 1.06 -14.68 -6.39
C THR A 228 0.76 -16.03 -5.72
N TRP A 229 0.97 -17.15 -6.43
CA TRP A 229 0.83 -18.49 -5.87
C TRP A 229 1.79 -18.76 -4.71
N MET A 230 3.07 -18.37 -4.84
CA MET A 230 4.05 -18.50 -3.76
C MET A 230 3.59 -17.78 -2.49
N TRP A 231 3.08 -16.55 -2.61
CA TRP A 231 2.55 -15.81 -1.46
C TRP A 231 1.32 -16.45 -0.83
N ALA A 232 0.45 -17.07 -1.65
CA ALA A 232 -0.70 -17.80 -1.17
C ALA A 232 -0.26 -19.04 -0.37
N GLN A 233 0.70 -19.82 -0.88
CA GLN A 233 1.28 -20.96 -0.15
C GLN A 233 1.83 -20.52 1.21
N GLN A 234 2.65 -19.47 1.23
CA GLN A 234 3.20 -18.93 2.46
C GLN A 234 2.11 -18.48 3.46
N LEU A 235 1.02 -17.87 2.97
CA LEU A 235 -0.12 -17.50 3.82
C LEU A 235 -0.76 -18.75 4.46
N TYR A 236 -1.03 -19.79 3.66
CA TYR A 236 -1.59 -21.03 4.20
C TYR A 236 -0.65 -21.71 5.20
N ASP A 237 0.66 -21.70 4.94
CA ASP A 237 1.67 -22.28 5.82
C ASP A 237 1.76 -21.50 7.14
N ASN A 238 1.80 -20.16 7.10
CA ASN A 238 1.78 -19.32 8.31
C ASN A 238 0.54 -19.58 9.17
N VAL A 239 -0.64 -19.76 8.55
CA VAL A 239 -1.89 -20.07 9.26
C VAL A 239 -1.87 -21.51 9.81
N ARG A 240 -1.15 -22.45 9.18
CA ARG A 240 -0.99 -23.84 9.63
C ARG A 240 0.07 -23.99 10.72
N ASP A 241 1.22 -23.34 10.64
CA ASP A 241 2.33 -23.47 11.59
C ASP A 241 2.01 -22.86 12.96
N ASN A 242 1.18 -21.83 12.99
CA ASN A 242 0.57 -21.32 14.22
C ASN A 242 -0.33 -22.37 14.94
N ARG A 243 -0.56 -23.56 14.36
CA ARG A 243 -1.21 -24.70 15.05
C ARG A 243 -0.27 -25.44 16.01
N VAL A 244 1.04 -25.47 15.75
CA VAL A 244 1.98 -26.38 16.44
C VAL A 244 2.47 -25.82 17.78
N HIS A 245 2.60 -24.49 17.91
CA HIS A 245 3.11 -23.85 19.14
C HIS A 245 2.10 -23.76 20.29
N ARG A 246 0.87 -24.24 20.11
CA ARG A 246 -0.13 -24.35 21.19
C ARG A 246 -0.03 -25.65 22.00
N GLY A 247 0.95 -26.52 21.70
CA GLY A 247 1.10 -27.85 22.34
C GLY A 247 2.33 -28.04 23.23
N GLY A 248 3.18 -27.02 23.44
CA GLY A 248 4.43 -27.16 24.19
C GLY A 248 4.52 -26.20 25.37
N GLY A 249 3.81 -26.51 26.46
CA GLY A 249 3.90 -25.71 27.68
C GLY A 249 2.87 -26.08 28.73
N SER A 250 3.07 -27.23 29.39
CA SER A 250 2.69 -27.48 30.80
C SER A 250 3.04 -28.92 31.15
N ASN A 251 4.16 -29.13 31.86
CA ASN A 251 4.25 -29.94 33.08
C ASN A 251 5.72 -30.18 33.42
N ASP A 252 6.33 -29.24 34.13
CA ASP A 252 7.54 -29.48 34.92
C ASP A 252 7.53 -28.57 36.15
N ILE A 253 6.54 -28.73 37.03
CA ILE A 253 6.65 -28.32 38.44
C ILE A 253 5.78 -29.25 39.29
N VAL A 254 6.36 -30.32 39.84
CA VAL A 254 5.94 -30.81 41.16
C VAL A 254 7.17 -30.76 42.05
N GLY A 255 7.11 -29.78 42.95
CA GLY A 255 8.16 -29.43 43.89
C GLY A 255 8.44 -30.52 44.90
N SER A 256 9.72 -30.60 45.23
CA SER A 256 10.30 -31.22 46.40
C SER A 256 10.10 -30.34 47.65
N SER A 257 10.10 -30.98 48.83
CA SER A 257 10.12 -30.45 50.21
C SER A 257 8.80 -29.80 50.70
N THR A 258 8.27 -30.03 51.91
CA THR A 258 8.79 -30.58 53.19
C THR A 258 7.60 -30.69 54.17
N SER A 259 7.57 -31.69 55.05
CA SER A 259 7.13 -31.48 56.44
C SER A 259 7.60 -32.63 57.33
N ALA A 260 8.53 -32.31 58.22
CA ALA A 260 8.86 -33.08 59.41
C ALA A 260 8.06 -32.48 60.58
N SER A 261 7.35 -33.34 61.33
CA SER A 261 6.99 -33.15 62.73
C SER A 261 6.21 -34.39 63.21
N GLU A 262 6.93 -35.38 63.72
CA GLU A 262 6.86 -35.92 65.09
C GLU A 262 7.97 -36.97 65.29
#